data_AF-A0A0F2TGN3-F1
#
_entry.id   AF-A0A0F2TGN3-F1
#
_cell.length_a   1.000
_cell.length_b   1.000
_cell.length_c   1.000
_cell.angle_alpha   90.00
_cell.angle_beta   90.00
_cell.angle_gamma   90.00
#
_symmetry.space_group_name_H-M   'P 1'
#
loop_
_entity.id
_entity.type
_entity.pdbx_description
1 polymer ?
#
loop_
_entity_poly.entity_id
_entity_poly.type
_entity_poly.pdbx_seq_one_letter_code
_entity_poly.pdbx_strand_id
1 'polypeptide(L)'
;MENLVERLVPDELWELFRRVVPPTVVHRPQGGGRRRAGDREVLAAIVFVATSGCTWRQLPPTFGACWQTVYRRFAKWSHERVWARLYRVILDELGAQGELDWSRCAIDSVSIRALKGGH
;
A
#
# COMPACT_ATOMS: atom_id res chain seq x y z
N MET A 1 -10.75 -1.02 17.78
CA MET A 1 -9.73 -0.18 17.11
C MET A 1 -9.45 -0.76 15.72
N GLU A 2 -10.52 -0.98 14.95
CA GLU A 2 -10.49 -1.63 13.63
C GLU A 2 -10.29 -0.63 12.47
N ASN A 3 -10.35 0.67 12.73
CA ASN A 3 -10.72 1.61 11.67
C ASN A 3 -9.57 2.45 11.10
N LEU A 4 -8.28 2.17 11.36
CA LEU A 4 -7.18 2.92 10.72
C LEU A 4 -6.75 2.30 9.40
N VAL A 5 -6.61 0.98 9.36
CA VAL A 5 -6.24 0.25 8.13
C VAL A 5 -7.35 0.41 7.08
N GLU A 6 -8.61 0.28 7.47
CA GLU A 6 -9.77 0.46 6.58
C GLU A 6 -9.91 1.92 6.10
N ARG A 7 -9.61 2.91 6.96
CA ARG A 7 -9.63 4.32 6.55
C ARG A 7 -8.52 4.69 5.58
N LEU A 8 -7.32 4.14 5.77
CA LEU A 8 -6.18 4.39 4.89
C LEU A 8 -6.25 3.56 3.61
N VAL A 9 -6.87 2.38 3.67
CA VAL A 9 -7.04 1.44 2.57
C VAL A 9 -8.49 0.94 2.59
N PRO A 10 -9.43 1.73 2.05
CA PRO A 10 -10.81 1.29 1.86
C PRO A 10 -10.86 0.08 0.93
N ASP A 11 -11.95 -0.70 1.00
CA ASP A 11 -12.08 -1.94 0.25
C ASP A 11 -11.98 -1.74 -1.26
N GLU A 12 -12.48 -0.62 -1.78
CA GLU A 12 -12.34 -0.27 -3.19
C GLU A 12 -10.86 -0.12 -3.60
N LEU A 13 -10.08 0.67 -2.85
CA LEU A 13 -8.64 0.82 -3.08
C LEU A 13 -7.92 -0.52 -2.92
N TRP A 14 -8.32 -1.32 -1.95
CA TRP A 14 -7.77 -2.65 -1.72
C TRP A 14 -7.99 -3.57 -2.92
N GLU A 15 -9.21 -3.58 -3.49
CA GLU A 15 -9.53 -4.37 -4.66
C GLU A 15 -8.76 -3.90 -5.91
N LEU A 16 -8.63 -2.60 -6.13
CA LEU A 16 -7.79 -2.07 -7.22
C LEU A 16 -6.31 -2.44 -7.05
N PHE A 17 -5.81 -2.36 -5.81
CA PHE A 17 -4.46 -2.79 -5.50
C PHE A 17 -4.23 -4.28 -5.78
N ARG A 18 -5.19 -5.14 -5.44
CA ARG A 18 -5.12 -6.58 -5.72
C ARG A 18 -5.03 -6.91 -7.21
N ARG A 19 -5.58 -6.07 -8.09
CA ARG A 19 -5.49 -6.25 -9.56
C ARG A 19 -4.08 -6.00 -10.10
N VAL A 20 -3.29 -5.16 -9.42
CA VAL A 20 -1.97 -4.72 -9.92
C VAL A 20 -0.80 -5.29 -9.14
N VAL A 21 -1.04 -5.68 -7.88
CA VAL A 21 -0.02 -6.33 -7.07
C VAL A 21 0.21 -7.73 -7.64
N PRO A 22 1.46 -8.09 -7.97
CA PRO A 22 1.79 -9.43 -8.36
C PRO A 22 1.43 -10.36 -7.21
N PRO A 23 0.88 -11.56 -7.49
CA PRO A 23 0.53 -12.49 -6.44
C PRO A 23 1.75 -12.71 -5.57
N THR A 24 1.69 -12.25 -4.32
CA THR A 24 2.73 -12.57 -3.35
C THR A 24 2.66 -14.08 -3.17
N VAL A 25 3.56 -14.82 -3.81
CA VAL A 25 3.73 -16.25 -3.58
C VAL A 25 4.30 -16.38 -2.17
N VAL A 26 3.42 -16.30 -1.18
CA VAL A 26 3.74 -16.66 0.20
C VAL A 26 3.73 -18.17 0.22
N HIS A 27 4.88 -18.80 -0.08
CA HIS A 27 5.07 -20.21 0.25
C HIS A 27 4.88 -20.34 1.76
N ARG A 28 3.75 -20.92 2.16
CA ARG A 28 3.38 -21.18 3.55
C ARG A 28 3.54 -22.67 3.79
N PRO A 29 4.73 -23.16 4.17
CA PRO A 29 4.93 -24.59 4.37
C PRO A 29 4.15 -25.17 5.56
N GLN A 30 3.71 -24.35 6.53
CA GLN A 30 2.98 -24.85 7.70
C GLN A 30 1.85 -23.90 8.12
N GLY A 31 0.64 -24.45 8.21
CA GLY A 31 -0.50 -23.85 8.89
C GLY A 31 -0.27 -23.85 10.41
N GLY A 32 -0.49 -22.70 11.05
CA GLY A 32 -0.36 -22.55 12.50
C GLY A 32 0.65 -21.47 12.89
N GLY A 33 0.15 -20.26 13.17
CA GLY A 33 0.97 -19.15 13.68
C GLY A 33 0.41 -17.79 13.26
N ARG A 34 0.31 -16.87 14.24
CA ARG A 34 -0.30 -15.52 14.16
C ARG A 34 -0.11 -14.87 12.79
N ARG A 35 -1.23 -14.44 12.16
CA ARG A 35 -1.26 -13.83 10.80
C ARG A 35 -0.14 -12.79 10.71
N ARG A 36 0.90 -13.05 9.90
CA ARG A 36 1.83 -11.99 9.46
C ARG A 36 1.00 -10.91 8.78
N ALA A 37 1.33 -9.64 8.98
CA ALA A 37 0.65 -8.52 8.34
C ALA A 37 0.35 -8.82 6.87
N GLY A 38 -0.93 -8.82 6.52
CA GLY A 38 -1.39 -9.00 5.16
C GLY A 38 -0.89 -7.89 4.26
N ASP A 39 -1.07 -8.08 2.96
CA ASP A 39 -0.71 -7.07 1.97
C ASP A 39 -1.50 -5.76 2.18
N ARG A 40 -2.72 -5.84 2.75
CA ARG A 40 -3.55 -4.67 3.11
C ARG A 40 -2.95 -3.85 4.24
N GLU A 41 -2.46 -4.49 5.31
CA GLU A 41 -1.85 -3.80 6.44
C GLU A 41 -0.52 -3.15 6.08
N VAL A 42 0.27 -3.80 5.21
CA VAL A 42 1.50 -3.20 4.69
C VAL A 42 1.21 -2.03 3.76
N LEU A 43 0.19 -2.15 2.90
CA LEU A 43 -0.27 -1.02 2.09
C LEU A 43 -0.71 0.16 2.97
N ALA A 44 -1.50 -0.09 4.01
CA ALA A 44 -1.93 0.94 4.95
C ALA A 44 -0.75 1.61 5.67
N ALA A 45 0.24 0.84 6.09
CA ALA A 45 1.47 1.36 6.69
C ALA A 45 2.27 2.26 5.72
N ILE A 46 2.37 1.87 4.44
CA ILE A 46 3.03 2.68 3.41
C ILE A 46 2.27 3.98 3.18
N VAL A 47 0.94 3.90 3.05
CA VAL A 47 0.07 5.07 2.89
C VAL A 47 0.24 6.01 4.08
N PHE A 48 0.20 5.50 5.31
CA PHE A 48 0.43 6.29 6.52
C PHE A 48 1.76 7.05 6.48
N VAL A 49 2.86 6.37 6.16
CA VAL A 49 4.20 6.99 6.08
C VAL A 49 4.24 8.06 4.98
N ALA A 50 3.54 7.85 3.87
CA ALA A 50 3.45 8.81 2.78
C ALA A 50 2.60 10.04 3.14
N THR A 51 1.44 9.86 3.78
CA THR A 51 0.53 10.94 4.14
C THR A 51 0.99 11.73 5.36
N SER A 52 1.58 11.06 6.36
CA SER A 52 2.03 11.71 7.60
C SER A 52 3.42 12.33 7.47
N GLY A 53 4.16 12.02 6.40
CA GLY A 53 5.53 12.52 6.19
C GLY A 53 6.56 11.97 7.19
N CYS A 54 6.17 11.05 8.08
CA CYS A 54 7.06 10.48 9.07
C CYS A 54 8.13 9.59 8.43
N THR A 55 9.19 9.30 9.18
CA THR A 55 10.20 8.33 8.74
C THR A 55 9.67 6.91 8.91
N TRP A 56 10.17 5.96 8.12
CA TRP A 56 9.81 4.53 8.26
C TRP A 56 10.01 4.03 9.70
N ARG A 57 11.05 4.49 10.40
CA ARG A 57 11.35 4.10 11.80
C ARG A 57 10.32 4.58 12.81
N GLN A 58 9.53 5.60 12.47
CA GLN A 58 8.44 6.13 13.28
C GLN A 58 7.10 5.47 12.96
N LEU A 59 7.07 4.44 12.10
CA LEU A 59 5.88 3.68 11.82
C LEU A 59 5.34 3.06 13.12
N PRO A 60 4.08 3.32 13.50
CA PRO A 60 3.51 2.75 14.70
C PRO A 60 3.35 1.22 14.55
N PRO A 61 3.51 0.45 15.63
CA PRO A 61 3.39 -1.01 15.60
C PRO A 61 1.95 -1.50 15.37
N THR A 62 0.97 -0.59 15.32
CA THR A 62 -0.46 -0.85 15.14
C THR A 62 -0.81 -1.54 13.83
N PHE A 63 0.04 -1.43 12.80
CA PHE A 63 -0.14 -2.10 11.50
C PHE A 63 0.27 -3.58 11.49
N GLY A 64 0.77 -4.13 12.60
CA GLY A 64 1.14 -5.55 12.70
C GLY A 64 2.38 -5.95 11.89
N ALA A 65 3.05 -5.00 11.24
CA ALA A 65 4.34 -5.18 10.54
C ALA A 65 5.40 -4.25 11.12
N CYS A 66 6.64 -4.75 11.26
CA CYS A 66 7.77 -3.89 11.54
C CYS A 66 8.12 -3.03 10.31
N TRP A 67 8.65 -1.83 10.53
CA TRP A 67 9.01 -0.89 9.47
C TRP A 67 9.93 -1.49 8.39
N GLN A 68 10.81 -2.42 8.76
CA GLN A 68 11.70 -3.12 7.83
C GLN A 68 10.90 -3.97 6.84
N THR A 69 9.85 -4.67 7.31
CA THR A 69 8.99 -5.50 6.46
C THR A 69 8.18 -4.64 5.51
N VAL A 70 7.66 -3.51 6.00
CA VAL A 70 6.94 -2.52 5.20
C VAL A 70 7.84 -1.93 4.12
N TYR A 71 9.06 -1.51 4.48
CA TYR A 71 10.03 -0.97 3.53
C TYR A 71 10.46 -1.99 2.47
N ARG A 72 10.73 -3.26 2.84
CA ARG A 72 11.08 -4.31 1.87
C ARG A 72 9.95 -4.55 0.86
N ARG A 73 8.69 -4.57 1.32
CA ARG A 73 7.54 -4.70 0.41
C ARG A 73 7.38 -3.46 -0.46
N PHE A 74 7.52 -2.27 0.09
CA PHE A 74 7.53 -1.02 -0.68
C PHE A 74 8.57 -1.07 -1.79
N ALA A 75 9.82 -1.42 -1.49
CA ALA A 75 10.90 -1.51 -2.47
C ALA A 75 10.62 -2.57 -3.55
N LYS A 76 10.13 -3.75 -3.16
CA LYS A 76 9.71 -4.81 -4.09
C LYS A 76 8.61 -4.32 -5.04
N TRP A 77 7.54 -3.74 -4.50
CA TRP A 77 6.43 -3.21 -5.27
C TRP A 77 6.82 -2.05 -6.18
N SER A 78 7.75 -1.21 -5.73
CA SER A 78 8.34 -0.16 -6.57
C SER A 78 9.14 -0.74 -7.74
N HIS A 79 9.99 -1.75 -7.48
CA HIS A 79 10.74 -2.44 -8.53
C HIS A 79 9.81 -3.11 -9.55
N GLU A 80 8.72 -3.72 -9.08
CA GLU A 80 7.72 -4.37 -9.92
C GLU A 80 6.71 -3.37 -10.54
N ARG A 81 6.92 -2.06 -10.34
CA ARG A 81 6.08 -0.96 -10.85
C ARG A 81 4.60 -1.05 -10.45
N VAL A 82 4.32 -1.64 -9.28
CA VAL A 82 2.96 -1.77 -8.74
C VAL A 82 2.31 -0.40 -8.56
N TRP A 83 3.03 0.60 -8.06
CA TRP A 83 2.51 1.95 -7.86
C TRP A 83 2.09 2.63 -9.16
N ALA A 84 2.90 2.49 -10.21
CA ALA A 84 2.58 3.05 -11.52
C ALA A 84 1.35 2.37 -12.15
N ARG A 85 1.21 1.05 -11.98
CA ARG A 85 0.02 0.31 -12.43
C ARG A 85 -1.21 0.70 -11.61
N LEU A 86 -1.07 0.83 -10.30
CA LEU A 86 -2.14 1.25 -9.40
C LEU A 86 -2.67 2.62 -9.80
N TYR A 87 -1.77 3.58 -10.01
CA TYR A 87 -2.11 4.93 -10.45
C TYR A 87 -2.89 4.90 -11.77
N ARG A 88 -2.46 4.09 -12.74
CA ARG A 88 -3.14 3.94 -14.03
C ARG A 88 -4.55 3.35 -13.88
N VAL A 89 -4.71 2.30 -13.08
CA VAL A 89 -6.03 1.68 -12.83
C VAL A 89 -6.97 2.66 -12.15
N ILE A 90 -6.46 3.45 -11.20
CA ILE A 90 -7.27 4.45 -10.51
C ILE A 90 -7.68 5.59 -11.45
N LEU A 91 -6.77 6.07 -12.31
CA LEU A 91 -7.12 7.06 -13.32
C LEU A 91 -8.16 6.54 -14.32
N ASP A 92 -8.10 5.26 -14.69
CA ASP A 92 -9.06 4.62 -15.59
C ASP A 92 -10.46 4.56 -14.97
N GLU A 93 -10.54 4.10 -13.71
CA GLU A 93 -11.80 4.03 -12.95
C GLU A 93 -12.37 5.44 -12.65
N LEU A 94 -11.52 6.42 -12.29
CA LEU A 94 -11.95 7.81 -12.06
C LEU A 94 -12.33 8.53 -13.36
N GLY A 95 -11.64 8.25 -14.46
CA GLY A 95 -11.97 8.77 -15.79
C GLY A 95 -13.32 8.26 -16.29
N ALA A 96 -13.73 7.06 -15.86
CA ALA A 96 -15.05 6.50 -16.15
C ALA A 96 -16.16 7.05 -15.23
N GLN A 97 -15.84 7.48 -14.01
CA GLN A 97 -16.82 7.86 -12.98
C GLN A 97 -17.01 9.39 -12.81
N GLY A 98 -16.15 10.24 -13.39
CA GLY A 98 -16.30 11.70 -13.34
C GLY A 98 -16.17 12.35 -11.94
N GLU A 99 -15.91 11.55 -10.90
CA GLU A 99 -15.86 11.95 -9.50
C GLU A 99 -14.41 11.98 -9.01
N LEU A 100 -14.04 13.06 -8.33
CA LEU A 100 -12.66 13.51 -8.19
C LEU A 100 -12.08 13.38 -6.78
N ASP A 101 -12.66 12.61 -5.85
CA ASP A 101 -12.31 12.84 -4.44
C ASP A 101 -11.61 11.72 -3.66
N TRP A 102 -11.58 10.47 -4.11
CA TRP A 102 -11.34 9.39 -3.15
C TRP A 102 -9.88 8.97 -2.84
N SER A 103 -8.85 9.46 -3.54
CA SER A 103 -7.48 8.92 -3.37
C SER A 103 -6.32 9.86 -3.73
N ARG A 104 -6.60 11.10 -4.16
CA ARG A 104 -5.59 12.00 -4.75
C ARG A 104 -4.45 12.33 -3.80
N CYS A 105 -4.73 12.71 -2.55
CA CYS A 105 -3.67 13.07 -1.61
C CYS A 105 -2.78 11.89 -1.20
N ALA A 106 -3.34 10.70 -0.97
CA ALA A 106 -2.57 9.56 -0.46
C ALA A 106 -1.73 8.90 -1.57
N ILE A 107 -2.32 8.68 -2.75
CA ILE A 107 -1.67 7.95 -3.83
C ILE A 107 -0.68 8.82 -4.57
N ASP A 108 -0.94 10.12 -4.74
CA ASP A 108 0.07 11.02 -5.31
C ASP A 108 1.29 11.10 -4.37
N SER A 109 1.10 11.15 -3.05
CA SER A 109 2.21 11.11 -2.08
C SER A 109 3.03 9.81 -2.16
N VAL A 110 2.38 8.65 -2.26
CA VAL A 110 3.09 7.36 -2.41
C VAL A 110 3.79 7.27 -3.78
N SER A 111 3.12 7.69 -4.85
CA SER A 111 3.64 7.63 -6.21
C SER A 111 4.85 8.55 -6.40
N ILE A 112 4.79 9.79 -5.90
CA ILE A 112 5.93 10.73 -5.90
C ILE A 112 7.12 10.13 -5.14
N ARG A 113 6.86 9.51 -3.97
CA ARG A 113 7.93 8.91 -3.16
C ARG A 113 8.50 7.64 -3.80
N ALA A 114 7.69 6.86 -4.51
CA ALA A 114 8.12 5.70 -5.27
C ALA A 114 8.95 6.08 -6.50
N LEU A 115 8.58 7.16 -7.20
CA LEU A 115 9.33 7.68 -8.34
C LEU A 115 10.68 8.31 -7.94
N LYS A 116 10.77 8.90 -6.75
CA LYS A 116 11.99 9.57 -6.26
C LYS A 116 13.04 8.63 -5.64
N GLY A 117 12.75 7.33 -5.52
CA GLY A 117 13.64 6.34 -4.88
C GLY A 117 14.74 5.74 -5.75
N GLY A 118 14.94 6.24 -6.97
CA GLY A 118 15.98 5.79 -7.90
C GLY A 118 17.11 6.80 -8.05
N HIS A 119 18.07 6.79 -7.12
CA HIS A 119 19.44 7.27 -7.33
C HIS A 119 20.39 6.60 -6.33
#